data_AF-A0A534MZ86-F1
#
_entry.id   AF-A0A534MZ86-F1
#
_cell.length_a   1.000
_cell.length_b   1.000
_cell.length_c   1.000
_cell.angle_alpha   90.00
_cell.angle_beta   90.00
_cell.angle_gamma   90.00
#
_symmetry.space_group_name_H-M   'P 1'
#
loop_
_entity.id
_entity.type
_entity.pdbx_description
1 polymer ?
#
loop_
_entity_poly.entity_id
_entity_poly.type
_entity_poly.pdbx_seq_one_letter_code
_entity_poly.pdbx_strand_id
1 'polypeptide(L)'
;MPQGMGGPAQSRIFLGILLALIGVGLQAMGFVISFLPASGSVRTINEFVALMGIQTVIQASGIALLGFGLFLLFFSVAEVRPATGPWTLGAASVLLVTGLVTALFRVLYFQTFSTLLSGNPSTEIALRLGTIYAVEAAAGYAGLIGTIVGLFGLTRHSVST
;
A
#
# COMPACT_ATOMS: atom_id res chain seq x y z
N MET A 1 36.60 21.30 1.38
CA MET A 1 35.39 21.69 2.15
C MET A 1 34.33 20.65 1.86
N PRO A 2 33.81 19.89 2.84
CA PRO A 2 32.73 18.96 2.56
C PRO A 2 31.47 19.79 2.31
N GLN A 3 31.00 19.82 1.05
CA GLN A 3 29.74 20.44 0.70
C GLN A 3 28.61 19.72 1.43
N GLY A 4 27.78 20.49 2.14
CA GLY A 4 26.67 20.00 2.96
C GLY A 4 25.79 19.02 2.18
N MET A 5 25.73 17.79 2.67
CA MET A 5 24.84 16.74 2.21
C MET A 5 23.39 17.15 2.53
N GLY A 6 22.55 17.27 1.50
CA GLY A 6 21.12 17.54 1.66
C GLY A 6 20.46 18.19 0.44
N GLY A 7 20.68 17.67 -0.78
CA GLY A 7 19.97 18.17 -1.97
C GLY A 7 18.44 17.90 -1.89
N PRO A 8 17.61 18.63 -2.65
CA PRO A 8 16.15 18.44 -2.66
C PRO A 8 15.72 16.98 -2.90
N ALA A 9 16.45 16.25 -3.74
CA ALA A 9 16.18 14.84 -4.02
C ALA A 9 16.50 13.92 -2.83
N GLN A 10 17.57 14.16 -2.06
CA GLN A 10 17.87 13.38 -0.86
C GLN A 10 16.80 13.54 0.21
N SER A 11 16.26 14.75 0.37
CA SER A 11 15.14 15.02 1.28
C SER A 11 13.88 14.25 0.86
N ARG A 12 13.56 14.21 -0.44
CA ARG A 12 12.42 13.42 -0.96
C ARG A 12 12.61 11.92 -0.80
N ILE A 13 13.83 11.41 -0.97
CA ILE A 13 14.16 9.99 -0.70
C ILE A 13 13.91 9.66 0.77
N PHE A 14 14.43 10.47 1.69
CA PHE A 14 14.20 10.28 3.13
C PHE A 14 12.71 10.34 3.48
N LEU A 15 11.98 11.33 2.95
CA LEU A 15 10.53 11.43 3.13
C LEU A 15 9.81 10.19 2.60
N GLY A 16 10.19 9.69 1.42
CA GLY A 16 9.64 8.47 0.84
C GLY A 16 9.84 7.26 1.76
N ILE A 17 11.04 7.08 2.33
CA ILE A 17 11.33 6.03 3.31
C ILE A 17 10.47 6.20 4.56
N LEU A 18 10.38 7.42 5.10
CA LEU A 18 9.61 7.70 6.30
C LEU A 18 8.13 7.36 6.11
N LEU A 19 7.53 7.79 5.00
CA LEU A 19 6.14 7.49 4.67
C LEU A 19 5.91 5.99 4.46
N ALA A 20 6.85 5.31 3.80
CA ALA A 20 6.78 3.86 3.62
C ALA A 20 6.79 3.13 4.97
N LEU A 21 7.67 3.51 5.89
CA LEU A 21 7.75 2.91 7.23
C LEU A 21 6.49 3.19 8.08
N ILE A 22 5.97 4.42 8.04
CA ILE A 22 4.69 4.75 8.67
C ILE A 22 3.58 3.87 8.08
N GLY A 23 3.56 3.71 6.75
CA GLY A 23 2.61 2.85 6.06
C GLY A 23 2.66 1.40 6.53
N VAL A 24 3.86 0.83 6.69
CA VAL A 24 4.07 -0.52 7.26
C VAL A 24 3.58 -0.58 8.71
N GLY A 25 3.90 0.43 9.52
CA GLY A 25 3.47 0.50 10.92
C GLY A 25 1.95 0.50 11.07
N LEU A 26 1.24 1.29 10.24
CA LEU A 26 -0.22 1.29 10.22
C LEU A 26 -0.80 -0.06 9.78
N GLN A 27 -0.23 -0.70 8.75
CA GLN A 27 -0.67 -2.03 8.33
C GLN A 27 -0.51 -3.07 9.44
N ALA A 28 0.61 -3.02 10.18
CA ALA A 28 0.85 -3.87 11.33
C ALA A 28 -0.16 -3.61 12.47
N MET A 29 -0.46 -2.34 12.77
CA MET A 29 -1.50 -1.98 13.74
C MET A 29 -2.88 -2.54 13.34
N GLY A 30 -3.26 -2.37 12.07
CA GLY A 30 -4.51 -2.93 11.56
C GLY A 30 -4.56 -4.46 11.63
N PHE A 31 -3.43 -5.13 11.40
CA PHE A 31 -3.31 -6.58 11.61
C PHE A 31 -3.55 -6.96 13.08
N VAL A 32 -2.97 -6.22 14.03
CA VAL A 32 -3.23 -6.46 15.47
C VAL A 32 -4.71 -6.27 15.83
N ILE A 33 -5.38 -5.26 15.28
CA ILE A 33 -6.81 -5.01 15.54
C ILE A 33 -7.66 -6.21 15.13
N SER A 34 -7.28 -6.93 14.06
CA SER A 34 -8.03 -8.10 13.58
C SER A 34 -8.11 -9.27 14.57
N PHE A 35 -7.27 -9.28 15.62
CA PHE A 35 -7.30 -10.29 16.68
C PHE A 35 -8.26 -9.96 17.84
N LEU A 36 -8.74 -8.71 17.95
CA LEU A 36 -9.63 -8.28 19.02
C LEU A 36 -11.00 -9.01 19.02
N PRO A 37 -11.61 -9.37 17.88
CA PRO A 37 -12.80 -10.22 17.87
C PRO A 37 -12.52 -11.61 18.43
N ALA A 38 -11.35 -12.19 18.11
CA ALA A 38 -10.97 -13.53 18.55
C ALA A 38 -10.66 -13.60 20.06
N SER A 39 -10.29 -12.48 20.70
CA SER A 39 -10.04 -12.42 22.14
C SER A 39 -11.31 -12.28 23.00
N GLY A 40 -12.51 -12.33 22.41
CA GLY A 40 -13.77 -12.17 23.12
C GLY A 40 -14.10 -10.71 23.51
N SER A 41 -13.35 -9.74 22.96
CA SER A 41 -13.52 -8.31 23.25
C SER A 41 -14.69 -7.67 22.50
N VAL A 42 -15.36 -8.42 21.63
CA VAL A 42 -16.49 -7.96 20.80
C VAL A 42 -17.73 -8.75 21.20
N ARG A 43 -18.78 -8.05 21.64
CA ARG A 43 -20.01 -8.63 22.19
C ARG A 43 -21.22 -8.44 21.28
N THR A 44 -21.16 -7.49 20.35
CA THR A 44 -22.25 -7.20 19.42
C THR A 44 -21.76 -7.12 17.97
N ILE A 45 -22.69 -7.31 17.02
CA ILE A 45 -22.41 -7.13 15.57
C ILE A 45 -22.01 -5.68 15.27
N ASN A 46 -22.60 -4.69 15.96
CA ASN A 46 -22.26 -3.29 15.76
C ASN A 46 -20.82 -2.98 16.19
N GLU A 47 -20.38 -3.53 17.33
CA GLU A 47 -18.98 -3.43 17.77
C GLU A 47 -18.03 -4.09 16.77
N PHE A 48 -18.40 -5.26 16.24
CA PHE A 48 -17.62 -5.94 15.22
C PHE A 48 -17.45 -5.09 13.95
N VAL A 49 -18.56 -4.55 13.43
CA VAL A 49 -18.54 -3.70 12.22
C VAL A 49 -17.75 -2.42 12.44
N ALA A 50 -17.89 -1.77 13.61
CA ALA A 50 -17.11 -0.59 13.97
C ALA A 50 -15.61 -0.89 14.00
N LEU A 51 -15.22 -2.00 14.61
CA LEU A 51 -13.82 -2.42 14.71
C LEU A 51 -13.23 -2.79 13.35
N MET A 52 -13.98 -3.49 12.52
CA MET A 52 -13.63 -3.76 11.12
C MET A 52 -13.49 -2.47 10.30
N GLY A 53 -14.33 -1.46 10.56
CA GLY A 53 -14.23 -0.15 9.93
C GLY A 53 -12.94 0.57 10.31
N ILE A 54 -12.60 0.61 11.61
CA ILE A 54 -11.34 1.18 12.10
C ILE A 54 -10.14 0.46 11.50
N GLN A 55 -10.16 -0.88 11.52
CA GLN A 55 -9.13 -1.71 10.89
C GLN A 55 -8.95 -1.36 9.42
N THR A 56 -10.06 -1.25 8.68
CA THR A 56 -10.06 -0.97 7.24
C THR A 56 -9.42 0.38 6.96
N VAL A 57 -9.80 1.43 7.71
CA VAL A 57 -9.23 2.77 7.54
C VAL A 57 -7.73 2.75 7.82
N ILE A 58 -7.32 2.16 8.94
CA ILE A 58 -5.90 2.07 9.31
C ILE A 58 -5.09 1.32 8.25
N GLN A 59 -5.57 0.18 7.78
CA GLN A 59 -4.89 -0.62 6.76
C GLN A 59 -4.87 0.09 5.40
N ALA A 60 -5.99 0.67 4.95
CA ALA A 60 -6.06 1.40 3.69
C ALA A 60 -5.13 2.63 3.70
N SER A 61 -5.12 3.39 4.79
CA SER A 61 -4.16 4.49 4.97
C SER A 61 -2.72 3.99 4.96
N GLY A 62 -2.44 2.87 5.63
CA GLY A 62 -1.11 2.27 5.63
C GLY A 62 -0.64 1.81 4.24
N ILE A 63 -1.53 1.20 3.45
CA ILE A 63 -1.26 0.77 2.08
C ILE A 63 -1.01 1.98 1.18
N ALA A 64 -1.83 3.03 1.28
CA ALA A 64 -1.68 4.25 0.50
C ALA A 64 -0.36 4.97 0.81
N LEU A 65 -0.01 5.11 2.10
CA LEU A 65 1.26 5.69 2.53
C LEU A 65 2.46 4.87 2.08
N LEU A 66 2.34 3.54 2.11
CA LEU A 66 3.38 2.65 1.58
C LEU A 66 3.60 2.87 0.09
N GLY A 67 2.54 2.81 -0.72
CA GLY A 67 2.63 3.03 -2.18
C GLY A 67 3.18 4.41 -2.53
N PHE A 68 2.70 5.46 -1.86
CA PHE A 68 3.17 6.82 -2.07
C PHE A 68 4.62 7.03 -1.61
N GLY A 69 5.00 6.46 -0.46
CA GLY A 69 6.36 6.52 0.05
C GLY A 69 7.36 5.83 -0.89
N LEU A 70 7.01 4.65 -1.38
CA LEU A 70 7.82 3.93 -2.37
C LEU A 70 7.88 4.67 -3.71
N PHE A 71 6.78 5.27 -4.17
CA PHE A 71 6.79 6.14 -5.34
C PHE A 71 7.79 7.28 -5.17
N LEU A 72 7.71 8.04 -4.07
CA LEU A 72 8.63 9.16 -3.82
C LEU A 72 10.09 8.69 -3.76
N LEU A 73 10.35 7.56 -3.11
CA LEU A 73 11.68 6.95 -3.05
C LEU A 73 12.21 6.65 -4.46
N PHE A 74 11.54 5.80 -5.23
CA PHE A 74 12.03 5.35 -6.52
C PHE A 74 12.06 6.46 -7.58
N PHE A 75 11.07 7.37 -7.56
CA PHE A 75 11.04 8.53 -8.43
C PHE A 75 12.23 9.46 -8.16
N SER A 76 12.48 9.78 -6.90
CA SER A 76 13.60 10.66 -6.52
C SER A 76 14.95 10.00 -6.79
N VAL A 77 15.06 8.68 -6.64
CA VAL A 77 16.29 7.97 -7.04
C VAL A 77 16.50 8.03 -8.55
N ALA A 78 15.43 7.95 -9.35
CA ALA A 78 15.55 8.10 -10.80
C ALA A 78 16.11 9.47 -11.22
N GLU A 79 15.72 10.55 -10.52
CA GLU A 79 16.24 11.90 -10.75
C GLU A 79 17.75 11.98 -10.45
N VAL A 80 18.21 11.32 -9.39
CA VAL A 80 19.63 11.36 -8.96
C VAL A 80 20.50 10.38 -9.74
N ARG A 81 19.93 9.27 -10.20
CA ARG A 81 20.63 8.20 -10.93
C ARG A 81 19.93 7.89 -12.26
N PRO A 82 20.15 8.69 -13.32
CA PRO A 82 19.51 8.50 -14.61
C PRO A 82 19.76 7.12 -15.22
N ALA A 83 20.92 6.51 -14.94
CA ALA A 83 21.29 5.17 -15.42
C ALA A 83 20.36 4.05 -14.92
N THR A 84 19.66 4.26 -13.79
CA THR A 84 18.65 3.34 -13.25
C THR A 84 17.22 3.78 -13.58
N GLY A 85 17.07 4.96 -14.20
CA GLY A 85 15.80 5.66 -14.42
C GLY A 85 14.69 4.83 -15.06
N PRO A 86 14.92 4.08 -16.16
CA PRO A 86 13.87 3.28 -16.79
C PRO A 86 13.21 2.27 -15.85
N TRP A 87 13.98 1.70 -14.92
CA TRP A 87 13.50 0.70 -13.96
C TRP A 87 12.84 1.36 -12.75
N THR A 88 13.48 2.37 -12.19
CA THR A 88 12.99 3.04 -10.98
C THR A 88 11.78 3.93 -11.26
N LEU A 89 11.66 4.56 -12.43
CA LEU A 89 10.44 5.31 -12.83
C LEU A 89 9.26 4.39 -13.14
N GLY A 90 9.52 3.27 -13.82
CA GLY A 90 8.52 2.24 -14.08
C GLY A 90 7.98 1.68 -12.77
N ALA A 91 8.88 1.28 -11.87
CA ALA A 91 8.55 0.82 -10.53
C ALA A 91 7.77 1.87 -9.74
N ALA A 92 8.22 3.12 -9.71
CA ALA A 92 7.56 4.21 -8.99
C ALA A 92 6.10 4.38 -9.43
N SER A 93 5.86 4.43 -10.74
CA SER A 93 4.51 4.58 -11.31
C SER A 93 3.61 3.42 -10.94
N VAL A 94 4.12 2.19 -11.07
CA VAL A 94 3.37 0.98 -10.70
C VAL A 94 3.04 0.98 -9.20
N LEU A 95 3.97 1.35 -8.34
CA LEU A 95 3.79 1.36 -6.88
C LEU A 95 2.79 2.42 -6.42
N LEU A 96 2.78 3.58 -7.07
CA LEU A 96 1.78 4.62 -6.80
C LEU A 96 0.37 4.11 -7.13
N VAL A 97 0.19 3.59 -8.34
CA VAL A 97 -1.13 3.13 -8.82
C VAL A 97 -1.60 1.94 -8.00
N THR A 98 -0.76 0.94 -7.80
CA THR A 98 -1.13 -0.28 -7.07
C THR A 98 -1.43 0.03 -5.60
N GLY A 99 -0.63 0.86 -4.92
CA GLY A 99 -0.93 1.29 -3.55
C GLY A 99 -2.28 1.99 -3.42
N LEU A 100 -2.62 2.91 -4.33
CA LEU A 100 -3.90 3.60 -4.31
C LEU A 100 -5.08 2.67 -4.63
N VAL A 101 -4.93 1.80 -5.63
CA VAL A 101 -5.95 0.82 -6.01
C VAL A 101 -6.21 -0.15 -4.87
N THR A 102 -5.17 -0.77 -4.29
CA THR A 102 -5.32 -1.70 -3.17
C THR A 102 -5.99 -1.02 -1.98
N ALA A 103 -5.60 0.22 -1.62
CA ALA A 103 -6.24 0.97 -0.54
C ALA A 103 -7.72 1.24 -0.79
N LEU A 104 -8.08 1.66 -2.01
CA LEU A 104 -9.46 1.93 -2.38
C LEU A 104 -10.32 0.66 -2.38
N PHE A 105 -9.79 -0.44 -2.92
CA PHE A 105 -10.50 -1.72 -2.95
C PHE A 105 -10.68 -2.33 -1.55
N ARG A 106 -9.74 -2.08 -0.62
CA ARG A 106 -9.91 -2.42 0.81
C ARG A 106 -11.15 -1.75 1.42
N VAL A 107 -11.35 -0.46 1.13
CA VAL A 107 -12.51 0.31 1.62
C VAL A 107 -13.80 -0.19 0.95
N LEU A 108 -13.77 -0.43 -0.36
CA LEU A 108 -14.91 -0.99 -1.08
C LEU A 108 -15.30 -2.38 -0.57
N TYR A 109 -14.32 -3.21 -0.21
CA TYR A 109 -14.55 -4.51 0.41
C TYR A 109 -15.34 -4.35 1.71
N PHE A 110 -14.88 -3.48 2.61
CA PHE A 110 -15.57 -3.23 3.88
C PHE A 110 -16.98 -2.69 3.68
N GLN A 111 -17.18 -1.71 2.79
CA GLN A 111 -18.52 -1.17 2.50
C GLN A 111 -19.46 -2.28 2.01
N THR A 112 -19.01 -3.07 1.04
CA THR A 112 -19.79 -4.16 0.44
C THR A 112 -20.09 -5.26 1.47
N PHE A 113 -19.11 -5.59 2.31
CA PHE A 113 -19.25 -6.57 3.40
C PHE A 113 -20.22 -6.08 4.48
N SER A 114 -20.19 -4.78 4.84
CA SER A 114 -21.13 -4.21 5.82
C SER A 114 -22.58 -4.27 5.32
N THR A 115 -22.80 -4.08 4.02
CA THR A 115 -24.13 -4.20 3.39
C THR A 115 -24.64 -5.63 3.39
N LEU A 116 -23.75 -6.62 3.33
CA LEU A 116 -24.12 -8.03 3.51
C LEU A 116 -24.60 -8.30 4.92
N LEU A 117 -23.88 -7.79 5.92
CA LEU A 117 -24.23 -7.96 7.34
C LEU A 117 -25.53 -7.25 7.72
N SER A 118 -25.92 -6.17 7.02
CA SER A 118 -27.18 -5.46 7.24
C SER A 118 -28.42 -6.15 6.63
N GLY A 119 -28.26 -7.35 6.04
CA GLY A 119 -29.39 -8.21 5.70
C GLY A 119 -29.84 -8.18 4.23
N ASN A 120 -28.99 -7.75 3.29
CA ASN A 120 -29.26 -7.87 1.86
C ASN A 120 -28.39 -8.95 1.17
N PRO A 121 -28.49 -10.25 1.52
CA PRO A 121 -27.72 -11.28 0.83
C PRO A 121 -28.30 -11.55 -0.55
N SER A 122 -27.71 -10.96 -1.59
CA SER A 122 -27.94 -11.34 -2.98
C SER A 122 -26.69 -11.98 -3.58
N THR A 123 -26.88 -12.91 -4.53
CA THR A 123 -25.80 -13.51 -5.33
C THR A 123 -24.92 -12.44 -6.00
N GLU A 124 -25.48 -11.27 -6.29
CA GLU A 124 -24.75 -10.12 -6.83
C GLU A 124 -23.74 -9.55 -5.83
N ILE A 125 -24.05 -9.50 -4.53
CA ILE A 125 -23.09 -9.00 -3.53
C ILE A 125 -21.93 -9.98 -3.34
N ALA A 126 -22.21 -11.29 -3.34
CA ALA A 126 -21.16 -12.31 -3.28
C ALA A 126 -20.21 -12.21 -4.49
N LEU A 127 -20.76 -12.04 -5.71
CA LEU A 127 -19.96 -11.83 -6.91
C LEU A 127 -19.14 -10.54 -6.83
N ARG A 128 -19.72 -9.46 -6.32
CA ARG A 128 -19.04 -8.18 -6.14
C ARG A 128 -17.87 -8.28 -5.16
N LEU A 129 -18.05 -8.96 -4.03
CA LEU A 129 -16.95 -9.22 -3.08
C LEU A 129 -15.81 -10.01 -3.74
N GLY A 130 -16.13 -11.04 -4.52
CA GLY A 130 -15.14 -11.82 -5.26
C GLY A 130 -14.31 -10.96 -6.22
N THR A 131 -14.98 -10.11 -7.00
CA THR A 131 -14.31 -9.17 -7.92
C THR A 131 -13.44 -8.16 -7.18
N ILE A 132 -13.94 -7.58 -6.08
CA ILE A 132 -13.16 -6.62 -5.28
C ILE A 132 -11.89 -7.29 -4.76
N TYR A 133 -12.00 -8.49 -4.20
CA TYR A 133 -10.86 -9.25 -3.69
C TYR A 133 -9.86 -9.60 -4.80
N ALA A 134 -10.34 -10.04 -5.96
CA ALA A 134 -9.49 -10.37 -7.10
C ALA A 134 -8.68 -9.16 -7.59
N VAL A 135 -9.30 -7.97 -7.64
CA VAL A 135 -8.61 -6.73 -8.04
C VAL A 135 -7.63 -6.27 -6.97
N GLU A 136 -8.00 -6.34 -5.68
CA GLU A 136 -7.08 -6.01 -4.57
C GLU A 136 -5.83 -6.91 -4.63
N ALA A 137 -6.01 -8.22 -4.83
CA ALA A 137 -4.93 -9.18 -4.96
C ALA A 137 -4.07 -8.90 -6.20
N ALA A 138 -4.68 -8.68 -7.36
CA ALA A 138 -3.95 -8.36 -8.60
C ALA A 138 -3.10 -7.09 -8.46
N ALA A 139 -3.65 -6.05 -7.82
CA ALA A 139 -2.91 -4.82 -7.51
C ALA A 139 -1.76 -5.10 -6.53
N GLY A 140 -1.97 -5.92 -5.51
CA GLY A 140 -0.92 -6.35 -4.59
C GLY A 140 0.23 -7.09 -5.29
N TYR A 141 -0.08 -8.02 -6.20
CA TYR A 141 0.92 -8.72 -7.01
C TYR A 141 1.69 -7.76 -7.92
N ALA A 142 0.99 -6.84 -8.60
CA ALA A 142 1.64 -5.83 -9.43
C ALA A 142 2.56 -4.91 -8.60
N GLY A 143 2.16 -4.54 -7.38
CA GLY A 143 2.99 -3.77 -6.46
C GLY A 143 4.24 -4.53 -6.00
N LEU A 144 4.12 -5.83 -5.73
CA LEU A 144 5.26 -6.68 -5.39
C LEU A 144 6.25 -6.77 -6.56
N ILE A 145 5.76 -7.02 -7.77
CA ILE A 145 6.57 -7.03 -8.99
C ILE A 145 7.25 -5.67 -9.19
N GLY A 146 6.50 -4.57 -9.05
CA GLY A 146 7.03 -3.20 -9.13
C GLY A 146 8.16 -2.95 -8.12
N THR A 147 8.00 -3.45 -6.88
CA THR A 147 9.04 -3.36 -5.85
C THR A 147 10.30 -4.12 -6.25
N ILE A 148 10.16 -5.36 -6.73
CA ILE A 148 11.30 -6.17 -7.20
C ILE A 148 12.01 -5.47 -8.35
N VAL A 149 11.26 -4.97 -9.33
CA VAL A 149 11.81 -4.24 -10.49
C VAL A 149 12.56 -2.98 -10.05
N GLY A 150 12.00 -2.23 -9.09
CA GLY A 150 12.65 -1.06 -8.51
C GLY A 150 13.95 -1.41 -7.81
N LEU A 151 13.93 -2.45 -6.95
CA LEU A 151 15.12 -2.94 -6.25
C LEU A 151 16.20 -3.45 -7.21
N PHE A 152 15.81 -4.23 -8.23
CA PHE A 152 16.70 -4.66 -9.29
C PHE A 152 17.37 -3.46 -9.97
N GLY A 153 16.58 -2.45 -10.31
CA GLY A 153 17.06 -1.17 -10.86
C GLY A 153 18.08 -0.47 -9.95
N LEU A 154 17.91 -0.52 -8.63
CA LEU A 154 18.86 0.06 -7.67
C LEU A 154 20.18 -0.72 -7.61
N THR A 155 20.11 -2.06 -7.68
CA THR A 155 21.27 -2.95 -7.53
C THR A 155 22.10 -3.11 -8.80
N ARG A 156 21.56 -2.78 -9.97
CA ARG A 156 22.32 -2.89 -11.22
C ARG A 156 23.42 -1.84 -11.25
N HIS A 157 24.68 -2.27 -11.35
CA HIS A 157 25.75 -1.38 -11.73
C HIS A 157 25.53 -0.92 -13.16
N SER A 158 25.77 0.36 -13.45
CA SER A 158 25.98 0.81 -14.83
C SER A 158 27.18 0.04 -15.36
N VAL A 159 26.95 -1.02 -16.14
CA VAL A 159 27.98 -1.57 -17.00
C VAL A 159 28.25 -0.47 -18.02
N SER A 160 29.32 0.29 -17.80
CA SER A 160 29.88 1.17 -18.82
C SER A 160 30.43 0.26 -19.91
N THR A 161 29.70 0.13 -21.01
CA THR A 161 30.28 -0.27 -22.30
C THR A 161 30.87 0.94 -22.98
#